data_AF-A0A7J6B396-F1
#
_entry.id   AF-A0A7J6B396-F1
#
_cell.length_a   1.000
_cell.length_b   1.000
_cell.length_c   1.000
_cell.angle_alpha   90.00
_cell.angle_beta   90.00
_cell.angle_gamma   90.00
#
_symmetry.space_group_name_H-M   'P 1'
#
loop_
_entity.id
_entity.type
_entity.pdbx_description
1 polymer ?
#
loop_
_entity_poly.entity_id
_entity_poly.type
_entity_poly.pdbx_seq_one_letter_code
_entity_poly.pdbx_strand_id
1 'polypeptide(L)'
;TGESPPVSLIINPSRTQHFTADSLSLSCEDQRDSTGWTVRGYTHSETVSDCSSVSGSTCNISSLSTSHTGVYWCQSESGGRSNPVNITVHHGDVILESPVHPVTEGNPLTLRCLYRNSKTSASGVDFYKNDSVLQNKTTGEMTISTVSKSDEGFYHCKHPERGESPKSWVSVRASDSGSSGVIIGLSLAFVFVILMIVLILLLHFKKKKGVEYQTPSTVNQDNNQPADGDNIYENADFRTTAGTITMIHSQNVHRNKKQNGCCRWIE
;
A
#
# COMPACT_ATOMS: atom_id res chain seq x y z
N THR A 1 3.00 -4.30 -6.00
CA THR A 1 1.53 -4.38 -6.03
C THR A 1 1.07 -4.91 -4.69
N GLY A 2 0.66 -4.02 -3.78
CA GLY A 2 0.23 -4.38 -2.43
C GLY A 2 -1.23 -4.82 -2.45
N GLU A 3 -1.48 -6.05 -2.88
CA GLU A 3 -2.81 -6.63 -2.84
C GLU A 3 -3.13 -7.02 -1.38
N SER A 4 -4.13 -6.38 -0.79
CA SER A 4 -4.59 -6.72 0.57
C SER A 4 -5.08 -8.19 0.59
N PRO A 5 -4.68 -9.03 1.57
CA PRO A 5 -4.98 -10.46 1.55
C PRO A 5 -6.48 -10.82 1.74
N PRO A 6 -6.89 -12.05 1.39
CA PRO A 6 -8.23 -12.44 0.93
C PRO A 6 -9.28 -12.68 2.03
N VAL A 7 -9.09 -12.14 3.24
CA VAL A 7 -9.99 -12.33 4.40
C VAL A 7 -9.92 -11.09 5.31
N SER A 8 -11.07 -10.64 5.82
CA SER A 8 -11.14 -9.54 6.79
C SER A 8 -11.80 -10.00 8.09
N LEU A 9 -11.36 -9.43 9.21
CA LEU A 9 -12.04 -9.58 10.48
C LEU A 9 -13.25 -8.65 10.49
N ILE A 10 -14.45 -9.23 10.55
CA ILE A 10 -15.69 -8.50 10.75
C ILE A 10 -15.91 -8.32 12.25
N ILE A 11 -16.28 -7.10 12.64
CA ILE A 11 -16.57 -6.72 14.02
C ILE A 11 -18.00 -6.20 14.05
N ASN A 12 -18.81 -6.77 14.94
CA ASN A 12 -20.17 -6.33 15.18
C ASN A 12 -20.40 -6.08 16.68
N PRO A 13 -20.74 -4.84 17.08
CA PRO A 13 -20.92 -3.64 16.25
C PRO A 13 -19.61 -3.12 15.63
N SER A 14 -19.67 -2.52 14.43
CA SER A 14 -18.51 -2.14 13.60
C SER A 14 -17.74 -0.91 14.10
N ARG A 15 -17.21 -1.00 15.32
CA ARG A 15 -16.41 0.02 16.00
C ARG A 15 -15.23 -0.63 16.73
N THR A 16 -14.19 0.14 17.06
CA THR A 16 -13.00 -0.37 17.78
C THR A 16 -13.11 -0.27 19.31
N GLN A 17 -14.04 0.53 19.82
CA GLN A 17 -14.26 0.73 21.26
C GLN A 17 -15.63 0.20 21.67
N HIS A 18 -15.69 -0.47 22.82
CA HIS A 18 -16.93 -1.05 23.36
C HIS A 18 -17.04 -0.79 24.85
N PHE A 19 -18.26 -0.73 25.37
CA PHE A 19 -18.45 -0.68 26.82
C PHE A 19 -18.32 -2.05 27.44
N THR A 20 -17.93 -2.08 28.72
CA THR A 20 -18.13 -3.26 29.56
C THR A 20 -19.60 -3.66 29.60
N ALA A 21 -19.89 -4.96 29.66
CA ALA A 21 -21.21 -5.59 29.61
C ALA A 21 -21.95 -5.50 28.25
N ASP A 22 -21.41 -4.79 27.25
CA ASP A 22 -21.88 -4.92 25.86
C ASP A 22 -21.56 -6.33 25.32
N SER A 23 -22.29 -6.73 24.27
CA SER A 23 -21.95 -7.90 23.47
C SER A 23 -21.07 -7.54 22.27
N LEU A 24 -20.25 -8.49 21.84
CA LEU A 24 -19.35 -8.37 20.70
C LEU A 24 -19.35 -9.67 19.90
N SER A 25 -19.46 -9.55 18.58
CA SER A 25 -19.27 -10.65 17.65
C SER A 25 -18.09 -10.34 16.72
N LEU A 26 -17.16 -11.29 16.64
CA LEU A 26 -16.01 -11.26 15.75
C LEU A 26 -16.12 -12.43 14.79
N SER A 27 -15.97 -12.20 13.50
CA SER A 27 -16.02 -13.28 12.50
C SER A 27 -15.04 -13.06 11.36
N CYS A 28 -14.63 -14.15 10.73
CA CYS A 28 -13.80 -14.11 9.53
C CYS A 28 -14.68 -14.18 8.29
N GLU A 29 -14.60 -13.15 7.42
CA GLU A 29 -15.33 -13.15 6.15
C GLU A 29 -14.64 -14.06 5.13
N ASP A 30 -15.32 -15.10 4.70
CA ASP A 30 -14.83 -16.02 3.68
C ASP A 30 -15.26 -15.55 2.30
N GLN A 31 -14.32 -15.04 1.49
CA GLN A 31 -14.64 -14.72 0.09
C GLN A 31 -14.59 -15.97 -0.82
N ARG A 32 -14.11 -17.13 -0.33
CA ARG A 32 -13.90 -18.34 -1.15
C ARG A 32 -13.89 -19.63 -0.31
N ASP A 33 -15.04 -20.03 0.25
CA ASP A 33 -15.32 -21.39 0.74
C ASP A 33 -14.15 -22.10 1.49
N SER A 34 -13.42 -21.37 2.33
CA SER A 34 -12.32 -21.86 3.14
C SER A 34 -12.81 -22.18 4.55
N THR A 35 -13.37 -23.38 4.71
CA THR A 35 -13.34 -24.09 6.01
C THR A 35 -11.90 -24.06 6.55
N GLY A 36 -11.63 -23.35 7.64
CA GLY A 36 -10.29 -23.33 8.27
C GLY A 36 -9.79 -21.99 8.82
N TRP A 37 -10.56 -20.90 8.73
CA TRP A 37 -10.20 -19.64 9.40
C TRP A 37 -10.64 -19.62 10.85
N THR A 38 -9.73 -19.22 11.75
CA THR A 38 -9.99 -19.08 13.18
C THR A 38 -9.78 -17.65 13.66
N VAL A 39 -10.72 -17.13 14.45
CA VAL A 39 -10.54 -15.85 15.15
C VAL A 39 -9.56 -16.05 16.29
N ARG A 40 -8.44 -15.32 16.24
CA ARG A 40 -7.42 -15.30 17.29
C ARG A 40 -7.25 -13.91 17.87
N GLY A 41 -6.75 -13.85 19.08
CA GLY A 41 -6.38 -12.58 19.69
C GLY A 41 -5.34 -12.69 20.79
N TYR A 42 -4.64 -11.57 21.02
CA TYR A 42 -3.86 -11.33 22.23
C TYR A 42 -4.67 -10.38 23.10
N THR A 43 -5.06 -10.82 24.29
CA THR A 43 -5.68 -9.97 25.30
C THR A 43 -4.63 -9.48 26.29
N HIS A 44 -5.01 -8.57 27.20
CA HIS A 44 -4.14 -8.04 28.24
C HIS A 44 -3.52 -9.11 29.17
N SER A 45 -4.01 -10.36 29.17
CA SER A 45 -3.37 -11.46 29.89
C SER A 45 -2.16 -12.07 29.17
N GLU A 46 -1.77 -11.52 28.00
CA GLU A 46 -0.64 -11.95 27.13
C GLU A 46 -0.70 -13.41 26.64
N THR A 47 -1.76 -14.14 26.97
CA THR A 47 -2.02 -15.49 26.50
C THR A 47 -2.79 -15.44 25.18
N VAL A 48 -2.26 -16.08 24.12
CA VAL A 48 -3.06 -16.37 22.93
C VAL A 48 -4.18 -17.33 23.34
N SER A 49 -5.41 -16.88 23.25
CA SER A 49 -6.59 -17.74 23.42
C SER A 49 -7.35 -17.82 22.10
N ASP A 50 -7.72 -19.04 21.71
CA ASP A 50 -8.76 -19.21 20.72
C ASP A 50 -10.05 -18.62 21.31
N CYS A 51 -10.60 -17.61 20.64
CA CYS A 51 -11.82 -16.94 21.07
C CYS A 51 -13.05 -17.85 20.81
N SER A 52 -12.91 -18.82 19.90
CA SER A 52 -13.98 -19.72 19.47
C SER A 52 -14.16 -20.91 20.42
N SER A 53 -15.29 -20.98 21.11
CA SER A 53 -15.63 -22.14 21.93
C SER A 53 -16.37 -23.26 21.16
N VAL A 54 -16.84 -23.04 19.93
CA VAL A 54 -17.73 -24.01 19.23
C VAL A 54 -17.52 -24.12 17.71
N SER A 55 -16.98 -23.12 17.00
CA SER A 55 -16.77 -23.21 15.54
C SER A 55 -15.73 -22.16 15.11
N GLY A 56 -14.63 -22.58 14.49
CA GLY A 56 -13.40 -21.78 14.35
C GLY A 56 -13.58 -20.34 13.85
N SER A 57 -14.53 -20.05 12.96
CA SER A 57 -14.61 -18.76 12.27
C SER A 57 -15.30 -17.62 13.02
N THR A 58 -15.97 -17.86 14.15
CA THR A 58 -16.74 -16.83 14.89
C THR A 58 -16.50 -16.89 16.39
N CYS A 59 -16.37 -15.72 17.01
CA CYS A 59 -16.31 -15.53 18.45
C CYS A 59 -17.43 -14.59 18.92
N ASN A 60 -18.29 -15.08 19.81
CA ASN A 60 -19.37 -14.30 20.40
C ASN A 60 -19.12 -14.13 21.90
N ILE A 61 -18.97 -12.87 22.32
CA ILE A 61 -18.79 -12.49 23.72
C ILE A 61 -20.10 -11.82 24.15
N SER A 62 -20.81 -12.44 25.09
CA SER A 62 -22.12 -11.95 25.56
C SER A 62 -21.99 -10.79 26.54
N SER A 63 -20.88 -10.69 27.26
CA SER A 63 -20.61 -9.64 28.24
C SER A 63 -19.13 -9.31 28.28
N LEU A 64 -18.78 -8.14 27.75
CA LEU A 64 -17.41 -7.67 27.72
C LEU A 64 -16.92 -7.22 29.10
N SER A 65 -15.73 -7.67 29.47
CA SER A 65 -14.88 -7.09 30.53
C SER A 65 -13.64 -6.43 29.91
N THR A 66 -12.98 -5.56 30.67
CA THR A 66 -11.73 -4.87 30.26
C THR A 66 -10.62 -5.85 29.85
N SER A 67 -10.64 -7.09 30.34
CA SER A 67 -9.70 -8.15 29.96
C SER A 67 -9.86 -8.63 28.51
N HIS A 68 -10.96 -8.30 27.81
CA HIS A 68 -11.10 -8.54 26.38
C HIS A 68 -10.49 -7.41 25.53
N THR A 69 -9.88 -6.40 26.13
CA THR A 69 -9.06 -5.43 25.38
C THR A 69 -7.86 -6.15 24.78
N GLY A 70 -7.62 -5.96 23.49
CA GLY A 70 -6.62 -6.74 22.78
C GLY A 70 -6.56 -6.51 21.28
N VAL A 71 -5.70 -7.29 20.63
CA VAL A 71 -5.51 -7.31 19.18
C VAL A 71 -6.12 -8.59 18.63
N TYR A 72 -6.99 -8.48 17.63
CA TYR A 72 -7.72 -9.61 17.04
C TYR A 72 -7.45 -9.73 15.54
N TRP A 73 -7.40 -10.95 15.01
CA TRP A 73 -7.23 -11.23 13.58
C TRP A 73 -7.82 -12.59 13.21
N CYS A 74 -8.01 -12.81 11.91
CA CYS A 74 -8.33 -14.12 11.35
C CYS A 74 -7.05 -14.84 10.96
N GLN A 75 -6.94 -16.13 11.32
CA GLN A 75 -5.80 -16.97 10.97
C GLN A 75 -6.24 -18.28 10.32
N SER A 76 -5.64 -18.63 9.19
CA SER A 76 -5.89 -19.92 8.52
C SER A 76 -4.99 -21.02 9.07
N GLU A 77 -5.38 -22.27 8.85
CA GLU A 77 -4.54 -23.46 9.14
C GLU A 77 -3.19 -23.42 8.39
N SER A 78 -3.17 -22.83 7.19
CA SER A 78 -1.96 -22.62 6.39
C SER A 78 -1.07 -21.46 6.88
N GLY A 79 -1.47 -20.75 7.95
CA GLY A 79 -0.70 -19.66 8.54
C GLY A 79 -0.95 -18.27 7.94
N GLY A 80 -1.90 -18.14 7.02
CA GLY A 80 -2.36 -16.84 6.51
C GLY A 80 -3.04 -16.02 7.62
N ARG A 81 -2.91 -14.68 7.56
CA ARG A 81 -3.48 -13.77 8.57
C ARG A 81 -4.17 -12.57 7.92
N SER A 82 -5.32 -12.17 8.47
CA SER A 82 -5.94 -10.88 8.14
C SER A 82 -5.13 -9.71 8.71
N ASN A 83 -5.48 -8.50 8.30
CA ASN A 83 -5.07 -7.31 9.04
C ASN A 83 -5.59 -7.42 10.49
N PRO A 84 -4.75 -7.11 11.49
CA PRO A 84 -5.17 -7.10 12.87
C PRO A 84 -6.01 -5.86 13.18
N VAL A 85 -6.94 -5.98 14.13
CA VAL A 85 -7.74 -4.88 14.65
C VAL A 85 -7.56 -4.77 16.17
N ASN A 86 -7.37 -3.55 16.65
CA ASN A 86 -7.27 -3.25 18.07
C ASN A 86 -8.67 -2.98 18.64
N ILE A 87 -9.08 -3.77 19.63
CA ILE A 87 -10.36 -3.63 20.32
C ILE A 87 -10.08 -3.13 21.73
N THR A 88 -10.76 -2.05 22.12
CA THR A 88 -10.69 -1.48 23.48
C THR A 88 -12.01 -1.65 24.18
N VAL A 89 -12.01 -2.32 25.33
CA VAL A 89 -13.18 -2.42 26.21
C VAL A 89 -13.02 -1.44 27.36
N HIS A 90 -13.97 -0.52 27.49
CA HIS A 90 -13.89 0.60 28.40
C HIS A 90 -15.01 0.60 29.46
N HIS A 91 -14.63 0.86 30.72
CA HIS A 91 -15.58 0.97 31.84
C HIS A 91 -16.15 2.39 32.04
N GLY A 92 -15.65 3.41 31.33
CA GLY A 92 -16.21 4.76 31.42
C GLY A 92 -17.56 4.91 30.72
N ASP A 93 -18.06 6.14 30.72
CA ASP A 93 -19.39 6.49 30.20
C ASP A 93 -19.39 6.99 28.74
N VAL A 94 -18.20 7.16 28.16
CA VAL A 94 -18.00 7.70 26.82
C VAL A 94 -17.04 6.80 26.04
N ILE A 95 -17.38 6.49 24.78
CA ILE A 95 -16.49 5.84 23.81
C ILE A 95 -16.51 6.59 22.49
N LEU A 96 -15.46 6.42 21.70
CA LEU A 96 -15.37 6.87 20.33
C LEU A 96 -15.64 5.70 19.38
N GLU A 97 -16.68 5.80 18.58
CA GLU A 97 -16.90 5.00 17.38
C GLU A 97 -16.05 5.57 16.24
N SER A 98 -14.93 4.91 15.97
CA SER A 98 -14.03 5.18 14.85
C SER A 98 -14.00 4.01 13.87
N PRO A 99 -13.63 4.23 12.59
CA PRO A 99 -13.47 3.15 11.61
C PRO A 99 -12.49 2.08 12.08
N VAL A 100 -12.81 0.82 11.77
CA VAL A 100 -11.95 -0.34 12.06
C VAL A 100 -10.84 -0.54 11.02
N HIS A 101 -11.01 0.01 9.81
CA HIS A 101 -10.07 -0.09 8.69
C HIS A 101 -9.55 1.29 8.29
N PRO A 102 -8.37 1.38 7.64
CA PRO A 102 -7.84 2.64 7.13
C PRO A 102 -8.81 3.35 6.18
N VAL A 103 -8.91 4.67 6.30
CA VAL A 103 -9.74 5.52 5.43
C VAL A 103 -8.93 5.96 4.22
N THR A 104 -9.48 5.87 3.02
CA THR A 104 -8.81 6.33 1.79
C THR A 104 -8.87 7.85 1.68
N GLU A 105 -7.78 8.49 1.22
CA GLU A 105 -7.80 9.92 0.90
C GLU A 105 -8.94 10.27 -0.07
N GLY A 106 -9.53 11.44 0.14
CA GLY A 106 -10.71 11.92 -0.58
C GLY A 106 -12.04 11.41 -0.04
N ASN A 107 -12.07 10.28 0.68
CA ASN A 107 -13.31 9.76 1.29
C ASN A 107 -13.64 10.50 2.60
N PRO A 108 -14.92 10.51 3.03
CA PRO A 108 -15.30 11.08 4.30
C PRO A 108 -14.90 10.18 5.48
N LEU A 109 -14.48 10.81 6.58
CA LEU A 109 -14.29 10.18 7.89
C LEU A 109 -15.37 10.68 8.84
N THR A 110 -16.24 9.79 9.29
CA THR A 110 -17.23 10.09 10.33
C THR A 110 -16.81 9.45 11.64
N LEU A 111 -16.83 10.25 12.71
CA LEU A 111 -16.55 9.83 14.08
C LEU A 111 -17.79 10.09 14.92
N ARG A 112 -18.13 9.15 15.80
CA ARG A 112 -19.26 9.29 16.72
C ARG A 112 -18.81 9.10 18.16
N CYS A 113 -19.21 10.01 19.01
CA CYS A 113 -19.05 9.90 20.44
C CYS A 113 -20.34 9.28 20.99
N LEU A 114 -20.23 8.17 21.71
CA LEU A 114 -21.38 7.44 22.23
C LEU A 114 -21.40 7.48 23.74
N TYR A 115 -22.59 7.66 24.33
CA TYR A 115 -22.79 7.47 25.76
C TYR A 115 -23.13 6.03 26.07
N ARG A 116 -22.67 5.58 27.24
CA ARG A 116 -23.10 4.31 27.83
C ARG A 116 -24.63 4.26 27.90
N ASN A 117 -25.19 3.11 27.52
CA ASN A 117 -26.64 2.86 27.47
C ASN A 117 -27.44 3.79 26.54
N SER A 118 -26.78 4.56 25.67
CA SER A 118 -27.45 5.40 24.67
C SER A 118 -27.35 4.75 23.29
N LYS A 119 -28.48 4.72 22.57
CA LYS A 119 -28.51 4.34 21.14
C LYS A 119 -28.21 5.54 20.22
N THR A 120 -28.19 6.75 20.77
CA THR A 120 -27.93 7.98 20.03
C THR A 120 -26.55 8.51 20.35
N SER A 121 -25.99 9.23 19.37
CA SER A 121 -24.78 10.04 19.55
C SER A 121 -24.92 10.94 20.77
N ALA A 122 -23.80 11.15 21.46
CA ALA A 122 -23.69 12.05 22.58
C ALA A 122 -24.05 13.49 22.17
N SER A 123 -24.15 14.41 23.13
CA SER A 123 -24.30 15.84 22.88
C SER A 123 -23.47 16.62 23.88
N GLY A 124 -23.01 17.81 23.48
CA GLY A 124 -22.15 18.64 24.34
C GLY A 124 -20.75 18.06 24.52
N VAL A 125 -20.25 17.35 23.51
CA VAL A 125 -18.91 16.76 23.52
C VAL A 125 -17.97 17.57 22.66
N ASP A 126 -16.69 17.53 23.03
CA ASP A 126 -15.57 18.07 22.26
C ASP A 126 -14.81 16.89 21.63
N PHE A 127 -14.40 17.05 20.38
CA PHE A 127 -13.56 16.08 19.66
C PHE A 127 -12.13 16.58 19.57
N TYR A 128 -11.19 15.65 19.74
CA TYR A 128 -9.76 15.93 19.78
C TYR A 128 -9.02 15.04 18.78
N LYS A 129 -7.94 15.60 18.21
CA LYS A 129 -6.96 14.90 17.38
C LYS A 129 -5.57 15.26 17.89
N ASN A 130 -4.77 14.26 18.26
CA ASN A 130 -3.44 14.44 18.85
C ASN A 130 -3.44 15.46 20.00
N ASP A 131 -4.41 15.32 20.91
CA ASP A 131 -4.64 16.18 22.08
C ASP A 131 -4.99 17.65 21.78
N SER A 132 -5.10 18.00 20.49
CA SER A 132 -5.61 19.30 20.05
C SER A 132 -7.11 19.21 19.77
N VAL A 133 -7.84 20.22 20.20
CA VAL A 133 -9.27 20.34 19.93
C VAL A 133 -9.50 20.47 18.43
N LEU A 134 -10.34 19.59 17.87
CA LEU A 134 -10.75 19.60 16.47
C LEU A 134 -12.12 20.24 16.30
N GLN A 135 -13.05 19.98 17.22
CA GLN A 135 -14.40 20.52 17.19
C GLN A 135 -14.98 20.61 18.61
N ASN A 136 -15.69 21.70 18.93
CA ASN A 136 -16.20 21.99 20.29
C ASN A 136 -17.73 21.99 20.38
N LYS A 137 -18.25 21.45 21.48
CA LYS A 137 -19.65 21.50 21.93
C LYS A 137 -20.66 21.13 20.85
N THR A 138 -20.35 20.11 20.08
CA THR A 138 -21.20 19.68 18.96
C THR A 138 -22.17 18.58 19.35
N THR A 139 -22.98 18.20 18.37
CA THR A 139 -23.53 16.86 18.26
C THR A 139 -22.40 15.84 18.41
N GLY A 140 -22.69 14.68 19.00
CA GLY A 140 -21.76 13.57 19.18
C GLY A 140 -21.44 12.83 17.89
N GLU A 141 -21.55 13.52 16.76
CA GLU A 141 -21.13 13.07 15.44
C GLU A 141 -20.36 14.23 14.80
N MET A 142 -19.19 13.91 14.24
CA MET A 142 -18.38 14.81 13.44
C MET A 142 -17.96 14.12 12.14
N THR A 143 -17.84 14.88 11.06
CA THR A 143 -17.39 14.36 9.76
C THR A 143 -16.32 15.26 9.16
N ILE A 144 -15.18 14.68 8.81
CA ILE A 144 -14.19 15.28 7.91
C ILE A 144 -14.58 14.86 6.50
N SER A 145 -15.10 15.79 5.71
CA SER A 145 -15.71 15.48 4.40
C SER A 145 -14.71 14.99 3.35
N THR A 146 -13.46 15.43 3.44
CA THR A 146 -12.41 15.09 2.46
C THR A 146 -11.11 14.81 3.21
N VAL A 147 -10.87 13.53 3.49
CA VAL A 147 -9.70 13.08 4.26
C VAL A 147 -8.41 13.24 3.45
N SER A 148 -7.36 13.70 4.12
CA SER A 148 -5.99 13.78 3.61
C SER A 148 -5.03 13.01 4.51
N LYS A 149 -3.79 12.74 4.07
CA LYS A 149 -2.79 12.09 4.93
C LYS A 149 -2.54 12.82 6.25
N SER A 150 -2.74 14.15 6.29
CA SER A 150 -2.61 14.92 7.51
C SER A 150 -3.67 14.60 8.56
N ASP A 151 -4.77 13.95 8.18
CA ASP A 151 -5.87 13.52 9.05
C ASP A 151 -5.59 12.22 9.79
N GLU A 152 -4.48 11.55 9.52
CA GLU A 152 -4.03 10.42 10.32
C GLU A 152 -3.62 10.87 11.73
N GLY A 153 -4.00 10.09 12.76
CA GLY A 153 -3.63 10.38 14.14
C GLY A 153 -4.51 9.74 15.20
N PHE A 154 -4.29 10.14 16.46
CA PHE A 154 -5.07 9.69 17.61
C PHE A 154 -6.28 10.59 17.85
N TYR A 155 -7.47 10.00 17.78
CA TYR A 155 -8.74 10.68 18.02
C TYR A 155 -9.36 10.23 19.34
N HIS A 156 -10.02 11.16 20.04
CA HIS A 156 -10.89 10.88 21.19
C HIS A 156 -11.96 11.97 21.32
N CYS A 157 -13.01 11.70 22.08
CA CYS A 157 -14.02 12.69 22.45
C CYS A 157 -14.11 12.85 23.96
N LYS A 158 -14.55 14.01 24.42
CA LYS A 158 -14.66 14.36 25.85
C LYS A 158 -15.95 15.09 26.14
N HIS A 159 -16.61 14.68 27.22
CA HIS A 159 -17.70 15.42 27.83
C HIS A 159 -17.22 16.03 29.15
N PRO A 160 -17.59 17.29 29.48
CA PRO A 160 -17.13 17.95 30.70
C PRO A 160 -17.43 17.18 31.99
N GLU A 161 -18.58 16.51 32.07
CA GLU A 161 -19.04 15.81 33.27
C GLU A 161 -18.93 14.29 33.21
N ARG A 162 -18.85 13.70 32.01
CA ARG A 162 -18.89 12.22 31.82
C ARG A 162 -17.52 11.62 31.52
N GLY A 163 -16.49 12.47 31.41
CA GLY A 163 -15.12 12.05 31.12
C GLY A 163 -14.81 11.98 29.62
N GLU A 164 -13.74 11.26 29.29
CA GLU A 164 -13.20 11.13 27.95
C GLU A 164 -13.22 9.68 27.47
N SER A 165 -13.36 9.49 26.16
CA SER A 165 -13.19 8.19 25.53
C SER A 165 -11.72 7.79 25.53
N PRO A 166 -11.41 6.48 25.46
CA PRO A 166 -10.10 6.02 25.02
C PRO A 166 -9.67 6.67 23.69
N LYS A 167 -8.36 6.73 23.45
CA LYS A 167 -7.80 7.20 22.18
C LYS A 167 -7.85 6.08 21.13
N SER A 168 -8.26 6.41 19.91
CA SER A 168 -8.26 5.50 18.75
C SER A 168 -7.36 6.04 17.65
N TRP A 169 -6.50 5.18 17.08
CA TRP A 169 -5.68 5.56 15.92
C TRP A 169 -6.50 5.42 14.65
N VAL A 170 -6.66 6.52 13.90
CA VAL A 170 -7.28 6.51 12.58
C VAL A 170 -6.17 6.61 11.54
N SER A 171 -6.02 5.59 10.71
CA SER A 171 -5.04 5.57 9.63
C SER A 171 -5.64 6.02 8.30
N VAL A 172 -4.84 6.74 7.51
CA VAL A 172 -5.21 7.21 6.17
C VAL A 172 -4.34 6.54 5.11
N ARG A 173 -5.01 5.90 4.14
CA ARG A 173 -4.39 5.30 2.95
C ARG A 173 -4.41 6.31 1.80
N ALA A 174 -3.27 6.50 1.15
CA ALA A 174 -3.18 7.35 -0.02
C ALA A 174 -4.15 6.87 -1.12
N SER A 175 -4.79 7.80 -1.82
CA SER A 175 -5.52 7.44 -3.03
C SER A 175 -4.49 7.02 -4.09
N ASP A 176 -4.70 5.89 -4.76
CA ASP A 176 -3.92 5.51 -5.96
C ASP A 176 -4.29 6.43 -7.14
N SER A 177 -4.08 7.74 -6.98
CA SER A 177 -4.02 8.68 -8.08
C SER A 177 -2.68 8.45 -8.77
N GLY A 178 -2.64 7.42 -9.61
CA GLY A 178 -1.43 6.92 -10.25
C GLY A 178 -0.58 8.06 -10.81
N SER A 179 0.66 8.18 -10.31
CA SER A 179 1.86 8.72 -10.95
C SER A 179 1.76 9.95 -11.85
N SER A 180 0.68 10.74 -11.80
CA SER A 180 0.42 11.78 -12.80
C SER A 180 1.41 12.92 -12.63
N GLY A 181 1.80 13.27 -11.40
CA GLY A 181 2.85 14.27 -11.16
C GLY A 181 4.25 13.84 -11.64
N VAL A 182 4.60 12.55 -11.47
CA VAL A 182 5.92 12.03 -11.88
C VAL A 182 5.99 11.87 -13.40
N ILE A 183 4.92 11.40 -14.03
CA ILE A 183 4.84 11.26 -15.49
C ILE A 183 4.85 12.64 -16.17
N ILE A 184 4.13 13.63 -15.64
CA ILE A 184 4.12 15.00 -16.20
C ILE A 184 5.50 15.67 -16.03
N GLY A 185 6.16 15.50 -14.88
CA GLY A 185 7.50 16.05 -14.64
C GLY A 185 8.58 15.45 -15.55
N LEU A 186 8.56 14.12 -15.74
CA LEU A 186 9.46 13.42 -16.66
C LEU A 186 9.23 13.85 -18.11
N SER A 187 7.97 14.06 -18.50
CA SER A 187 7.61 14.50 -19.86
C SER A 187 8.17 15.89 -20.17
N LEU A 188 8.03 16.85 -19.26
CA LEU A 188 8.53 18.22 -19.45
C LEU A 188 10.06 18.28 -19.48
N ALA A 189 10.74 17.53 -18.59
CA ALA A 189 12.20 17.45 -18.59
C ALA A 189 12.74 16.83 -19.88
N PHE A 190 12.12 15.76 -20.38
CA PHE A 190 12.52 15.11 -21.63
C PHE A 190 12.35 16.05 -22.84
N VAL A 191 11.22 16.76 -22.92
CA VAL A 191 10.96 17.74 -23.98
C VAL A 191 12.01 18.86 -23.99
N PHE A 192 12.40 19.38 -22.82
CA PHE A 192 13.48 20.39 -22.71
C PHE A 192 14.84 19.86 -23.21
N VAL A 193 15.20 18.63 -22.85
CA VAL A 193 16.46 18.01 -23.29
C VAL A 193 16.48 17.83 -24.81
N ILE A 194 15.37 17.38 -25.42
CA ILE A 194 15.26 17.25 -26.88
C ILE A 194 15.39 18.61 -27.57
N LEU A 195 14.75 19.67 -27.04
CA LEU A 195 14.86 21.01 -27.59
C LEU A 195 16.31 21.53 -27.59
N MET A 196 17.04 21.26 -26.50
CA MET A 196 18.47 21.61 -26.38
C MET A 196 19.33 20.87 -27.40
N ILE A 197 19.10 19.58 -27.62
CA ILE A 197 19.81 18.80 -28.64
C ILE A 197 19.55 19.35 -30.04
N VAL A 198 18.30 19.68 -30.37
CA VAL A 198 17.94 20.27 -31.67
C VAL A 198 18.62 21.62 -31.86
N LEU A 199 18.65 22.48 -30.84
CA LEU A 199 19.36 23.76 -30.91
C LEU A 199 20.86 23.58 -31.16
N ILE A 200 21.50 22.65 -30.44
CA ILE A 200 22.92 22.33 -30.63
C ILE A 200 23.16 21.85 -32.07
N LEU A 201 22.33 20.94 -32.59
CA LEU A 201 22.42 20.47 -33.97
C LEU A 201 22.26 21.62 -34.97
N LEU A 202 21.27 22.50 -34.79
CA LEU A 202 21.07 23.67 -35.65
C LEU A 202 22.27 24.62 -35.62
N LEU A 203 22.92 24.80 -34.46
CA LEU A 203 24.16 25.58 -34.34
C LEU A 203 25.32 24.91 -35.09
N HIS A 204 25.43 23.58 -35.04
CA HIS A 204 26.42 22.83 -35.82
C HIS A 204 26.15 22.88 -37.33
N PHE A 205 24.89 22.85 -37.76
CA PHE A 205 24.51 23.01 -39.16
C PHE A 205 24.73 24.42 -39.68
N LYS A 206 24.50 25.45 -38.85
CA LYS A 206 24.86 26.84 -39.18
C LYS A 206 26.38 27.02 -39.29
N LYS A 207 27.15 26.37 -38.41
CA LYS A 207 28.62 26.37 -38.48
C LYS A 207 29.16 25.69 -39.75
N LYS A 208 28.45 24.70 -40.30
CA LYS A 208 28.82 23.99 -41.54
C LYS A 208 28.46 24.75 -42.84
N LYS A 209 27.68 25.83 -42.79
CA LYS A 209 27.32 26.63 -43.99
C LYS A 209 28.25 27.83 -44.26
N GLY A 210 29.39 27.91 -43.58
CA GLY A 210 30.38 28.98 -43.75
C GLY A 210 31.64 28.56 -44.53
N VAL A 211 31.50 27.83 -45.65
CA VAL A 211 32.60 27.63 -46.62
C VAL A 211 32.09 27.99 -48.01
N GLU A 212 32.78 28.95 -48.61
CA GLU A 212 32.49 29.72 -49.80
C GLU A 212 32.69 28.92 -51.11
N TYR A 213 31.92 29.30 -52.13
CA TYR A 213 31.88 28.72 -53.48
C TYR A 213 33.07 29.26 -54.31
N GLN A 214 33.84 28.40 -54.98
CA GLN A 214 34.76 28.80 -56.06
C GLN A 214 34.35 28.14 -57.38
N THR A 215 34.23 29.01 -58.38
CA THR A 215 33.77 28.88 -59.77
C THR A 215 34.60 27.90 -60.61
N PRO A 216 34.01 27.16 -61.56
CA PRO A 216 34.77 26.32 -62.48
C PRO A 216 35.32 27.14 -63.66
N SER A 217 36.58 26.89 -64.04
CA SER A 217 37.13 27.29 -65.34
C SER A 217 37.68 26.06 -66.06
N THR A 218 37.17 25.86 -67.26
CA THR A 218 37.45 24.78 -68.22
C THR A 218 38.75 25.04 -68.98
N VAL A 219 39.68 24.06 -69.07
CA VAL A 219 40.62 23.87 -70.21
C VAL A 219 41.00 22.37 -70.34
N ASN A 220 41.10 21.92 -71.60
CA ASN A 220 41.25 20.57 -72.16
C ASN A 220 42.66 19.95 -72.11
N GLN A 221 42.71 18.63 -72.44
CA GLN A 221 43.81 17.80 -73.01
C GLN A 221 44.98 17.43 -72.04
N ASP A 222 45.57 16.23 -72.02
CA ASP A 222 45.83 15.24 -73.07
C ASP A 222 46.29 13.86 -72.47
N ASN A 223 45.90 12.75 -73.11
CA ASN A 223 46.62 11.49 -73.43
C ASN A 223 47.56 10.67 -72.48
N ASN A 224 47.32 9.32 -72.52
CA ASN A 224 48.26 8.14 -72.53
C ASN A 224 48.76 7.42 -71.24
N GLN A 225 48.14 6.26 -70.92
CA GLN A 225 48.60 4.83 -70.77
C GLN A 225 50.10 4.47 -70.42
N PRO A 226 50.46 3.22 -69.97
CA PRO A 226 50.20 2.44 -68.73
C PRO A 226 51.48 1.84 -68.06
N ALA A 227 51.34 1.17 -66.89
CA ALA A 227 52.05 -0.07 -66.49
C ALA A 227 51.51 -0.49 -65.10
N ASP A 228 50.76 -1.59 -64.98
CA ASP A 228 51.23 -2.97 -64.74
C ASP A 228 51.12 -3.33 -63.23
N GLY A 229 50.54 -4.50 -62.94
CA GLY A 229 50.43 -5.05 -61.58
C GLY A 229 49.09 -5.69 -61.26
N ASP A 230 48.91 -6.93 -61.71
CA ASP A 230 47.90 -7.89 -61.23
C ASP A 230 47.88 -8.02 -59.70
N ASN A 231 46.69 -8.19 -59.09
CA ASN A 231 46.31 -9.49 -58.53
C ASN A 231 44.87 -9.52 -58.00
N ILE A 232 44.29 -10.70 -58.22
CA ILE A 232 42.88 -11.09 -58.21
C ILE A 232 42.27 -11.26 -56.80
N TYR A 233 40.96 -11.06 -56.79
CA TYR A 233 39.93 -11.20 -55.76
C TYR A 233 39.73 -12.62 -55.21
N GLU A 234 39.11 -12.75 -54.03
CA GLU A 234 37.76 -13.35 -53.98
C GLU A 234 37.01 -13.05 -52.67
N ASN A 235 35.77 -12.59 -52.85
CA ASN A 235 34.71 -12.50 -51.85
C ASN A 235 33.87 -13.79 -51.90
N ALA A 236 33.25 -14.17 -50.79
CA ALA A 236 31.90 -14.76 -50.72
C ALA A 236 31.58 -15.13 -49.26
N ASP A 237 30.36 -15.27 -48.79
CA ASP A 237 29.01 -14.74 -49.07
C ASP A 237 28.15 -15.30 -47.92
N PHE A 238 27.01 -14.70 -47.64
CA PHE A 238 26.07 -15.04 -46.57
C PHE A 238 24.83 -15.75 -47.14
N ARG A 239 24.38 -16.88 -46.56
CA ARG A 239 22.94 -17.29 -46.53
C ARG A 239 22.60 -18.54 -45.67
N THR A 240 21.81 -18.27 -44.62
CA THR A 240 20.51 -18.84 -44.18
C THR A 240 20.20 -20.35 -43.98
N THR A 241 19.58 -20.62 -42.81
CA THR A 241 18.32 -21.37 -42.48
C THR A 241 18.32 -22.76 -41.83
N ALA A 242 17.55 -22.82 -40.72
CA ALA A 242 16.69 -23.88 -40.16
C ALA A 242 17.29 -25.19 -39.60
N GLY A 243 17.06 -25.43 -38.30
CA GLY A 243 17.30 -26.70 -37.64
C GLY A 243 16.78 -26.76 -36.19
N THR A 244 15.63 -27.41 -36.04
CA THR A 244 14.88 -27.88 -34.86
C THR A 244 15.68 -28.16 -33.57
N ILE A 245 15.24 -27.62 -32.42
CA ILE A 245 15.75 -27.96 -31.07
C ILE A 245 14.95 -29.14 -30.50
N THR A 246 15.62 -30.28 -30.28
CA THR A 246 15.11 -31.42 -29.50
C THR A 246 15.35 -31.20 -28.01
N MET A 247 14.27 -31.32 -27.23
CA MET A 247 14.30 -31.38 -25.76
C MET A 247 14.89 -32.72 -25.31
N ILE A 248 16.00 -32.69 -24.56
CA ILE A 248 16.51 -33.88 -23.85
C ILE A 248 16.27 -33.69 -22.36
N HIS A 249 15.46 -34.61 -21.83
CA HIS A 249 15.13 -34.83 -20.43
C HIS A 249 16.36 -35.38 -19.68
N SER A 250 16.70 -34.81 -18.52
CA SER A 250 17.60 -35.45 -17.56
C SER A 250 17.11 -35.20 -16.14
N GLN A 251 16.86 -36.30 -15.41
CA GLN A 251 16.40 -36.29 -14.02
C GLN A 251 17.58 -36.29 -13.03
N ASN A 252 17.38 -35.51 -11.96
CA ASN A 252 17.77 -35.69 -10.56
C ASN A 252 19.18 -36.13 -10.18
N VAL A 253 19.85 -35.27 -9.39
CA VAL A 253 20.69 -35.68 -8.26
C VAL A 253 20.43 -34.75 -7.06
N HIS A 254 19.96 -35.33 -5.95
CA HIS A 254 19.89 -34.71 -4.63
C HIS A 254 21.29 -34.43 -4.06
N ARG A 255 21.48 -33.26 -3.43
CA ARG A 255 22.44 -33.12 -2.32
C ARG A 255 21.98 -32.10 -1.28
N ASN A 256 21.80 -32.63 -0.06
CA ASN A 256 21.58 -31.90 1.18
C ASN A 256 22.71 -30.89 1.47
N LYS A 257 22.33 -29.69 1.93
CA LYS A 257 23.18 -28.88 2.80
C LYS A 257 22.33 -28.25 3.90
N LYS A 258 22.45 -28.83 5.10
CA LYS A 258 22.10 -28.20 6.37
C LYS A 258 23.03 -27.00 6.60
N GLN A 259 22.48 -25.88 7.07
CA GLN A 259 23.25 -24.88 7.81
C GLN A 259 22.43 -24.41 9.01
N ASN A 260 23.00 -24.66 10.19
CA ASN A 260 22.51 -24.27 11.50
C ASN A 260 22.86 -22.80 11.78
N GLY A 261 21.98 -22.12 12.52
CA GLY A 261 22.35 -21.31 13.69
C GLY A 261 22.67 -19.82 13.50
N CYS A 262 21.82 -18.99 14.14
CA CYS A 262 22.16 -17.98 15.15
C CYS A 262 21.55 -16.59 14.90
N CYS A 263 20.76 -16.10 15.86
CA CYS A 263 20.75 -14.70 16.29
C CYS A 263 20.35 -14.67 17.79
N ARG A 264 21.33 -14.38 18.63
CA ARG A 264 21.22 -14.10 20.06
C ARG A 264 21.41 -12.59 20.21
N TRP A 265 20.49 -11.90 20.87
CA TRP A 265 20.68 -10.51 21.27
C TRP A 265 20.97 -10.46 22.77
N ILE A 266 22.16 -9.93 23.08
CA ILE A 266 22.62 -9.27 24.30
C ILE A 266 22.46 -7.77 23.95
N GLU A 267 21.98 -6.83 24.78
CA GLU A 267 22.21 -6.50 26.19
C GLU A 267 21.03 -5.64 26.69
#